data_AF-A0A7Y6CEA6-F1
#
_entry.id   AF-A0A7Y6CEA6-F1
#
_cell.length_a   1.000
_cell.length_b   1.000
_cell.length_c   1.000
_cell.angle_alpha   90.00
_cell.angle_beta   90.00
_cell.angle_gamma   90.00
#
_symmetry.space_group_name_H-M   'P 1'
#
loop_
_entity.id
_entity.type
_entity.pdbx_description
1 polymer ?
#
loop_
_entity_poly.entity_id
_entity_poly.type
_entity_poly.pdbx_seq_one_letter_code
_entity_poly.pdbx_strand_id
1 'polypeptide(L)'
;MRCALLLAAAVVAAGCNGGTVDRHALTNDAATIDSINCEAWLLSREVARSRVTTYYAREQAEELQIQAANLADALRHRRTVAGLERHVRARAHDAATLSSRLGRLHEHPTDRHAARALADRFKQAGSCS
;
A
#
# COMPACT_ATOMS: atom_id res chain seq x y z
N MET A 1 -23.43 19.61 -11.97
CA MET A 1 -22.77 18.83 -10.89
C MET A 1 -21.70 17.94 -11.51
N ARG A 2 -20.49 18.47 -11.73
CA ARG A 2 -19.34 17.72 -12.27
C ARG A 2 -18.06 18.36 -11.71
N CYS A 3 -17.82 18.17 -10.41
CA CYS A 3 -16.63 18.64 -9.69
C CYS A 3 -16.04 17.52 -8.83
N ALA A 4 -15.82 16.34 -9.41
CA ALA A 4 -15.31 15.17 -8.68
C ALA A 4 -14.28 14.37 -9.50
N LEU A 5 -13.39 15.06 -10.20
CA LEU A 5 -12.31 14.43 -11.00
C LEU A 5 -10.92 15.03 -10.71
N LEU A 6 -10.75 15.74 -9.58
CA LEU A 6 -9.54 16.56 -9.32
C LEU A 6 -8.67 16.10 -8.15
N LEU A 7 -8.78 14.86 -7.65
CA LEU A 7 -8.02 14.42 -6.47
C LEU A 7 -7.03 13.26 -6.66
N ALA A 8 -6.88 12.72 -7.88
CA ALA A 8 -6.02 11.55 -8.11
C ALA A 8 -4.66 11.84 -8.80
N ALA A 9 -4.25 13.11 -8.96
CA ALA A 9 -3.06 13.47 -9.76
C ALA A 9 -2.01 14.30 -9.01
N ALA A 10 -1.98 14.28 -7.67
CA ALA A 10 -1.09 15.11 -6.86
C ALA A 10 0.03 14.34 -6.12
N VAL A 11 0.50 13.20 -6.66
CA VAL A 11 1.65 12.46 -6.12
C VAL A 11 2.71 12.17 -7.19
N VAL A 12 3.01 13.17 -8.03
CA VAL A 12 4.09 13.08 -9.02
C VAL A 12 4.90 14.38 -9.03
N ALA A 13 5.50 14.78 -7.90
CA ALA A 13 6.54 15.84 -7.92
C ALA A 13 7.42 15.92 -6.66
N ALA A 14 7.55 14.85 -5.86
CA ALA A 14 8.60 14.74 -4.85
C ALA A 14 9.32 13.39 -4.98
N GLY A 15 9.98 13.19 -6.12
CA GLY A 15 10.94 12.11 -6.32
C GLY A 15 10.67 11.24 -7.54
N CYS A 16 11.12 11.69 -8.71
CA CYS A 16 11.69 10.73 -9.67
C CYS A 16 12.76 9.93 -8.91
N ASN A 17 12.67 8.61 -8.93
CA ASN A 17 13.41 7.63 -8.13
C ASN A 17 14.96 7.75 -8.15
N GLY A 18 15.53 8.83 -7.59
CA GLY A 18 16.98 9.09 -7.61
C GLY A 18 17.52 9.88 -6.41
N GLY A 19 16.67 10.23 -5.45
CA GLY A 19 17.06 10.98 -4.26
C GLY A 19 17.51 10.08 -3.11
N THR A 20 18.47 10.57 -2.32
CA THR A 20 18.87 9.91 -1.07
C THR A 20 17.70 9.91 -0.08
N VAL A 21 17.43 8.80 0.60
CA VAL A 21 16.44 8.69 1.67
C VAL A 21 17.00 9.33 2.93
N ASP A 22 16.49 10.51 3.26
CA ASP A 22 16.65 11.18 4.55
C ASP A 22 15.42 10.94 5.44
N ARG A 23 15.35 11.61 6.61
CA ARG A 23 14.22 11.45 7.53
C ARG A 23 12.90 11.94 6.94
N HIS A 24 12.92 13.00 6.16
CA HIS A 24 11.72 13.58 5.56
C HIS A 24 11.17 12.64 4.48
N ALA A 25 12.04 12.17 3.57
CA ALA A 25 11.69 11.16 2.59
C ALA A 25 11.13 9.89 3.26
N LEU A 26 11.79 9.38 4.30
CA LEU A 26 11.31 8.19 5.01
C LEU A 26 9.96 8.40 5.71
N THR A 27 9.68 9.62 6.17
CA THR A 27 8.38 9.97 6.77
C THR A 27 7.29 9.98 5.70
N ASN A 28 7.57 10.54 4.53
CA ASN A 28 6.64 10.52 3.40
C ASN A 28 6.41 9.09 2.91
N ASP A 29 7.46 8.29 2.77
CA ASP A 29 7.37 6.87 2.38
C ASP A 29 6.52 6.08 3.40
N ALA A 30 6.64 6.37 4.70
CA ALA A 30 5.79 5.76 5.73
C ALA A 30 4.31 6.19 5.59
N ALA A 31 4.05 7.49 5.33
CA ALA A 31 2.69 7.97 5.08
C ALA A 31 2.07 7.34 3.81
N THR A 32 2.87 7.09 2.78
CA THR A 32 2.44 6.35 1.59
C THR A 32 2.06 4.91 1.94
N ILE A 33 2.87 4.20 2.73
CA ILE A 33 2.52 2.84 3.21
C ILE A 33 1.19 2.87 3.98
N ASP A 34 0.99 3.86 4.85
CA ASP A 34 -0.24 3.99 5.63
C ASP A 34 -1.47 4.25 4.74
N SER A 35 -1.33 5.08 3.69
CA SER A 35 -2.40 5.30 2.71
C SER A 35 -2.79 3.99 2.00
N ILE A 36 -1.81 3.24 1.48
CA ILE A 36 -2.05 1.96 0.80
C ILE A 36 -2.69 0.96 1.78
N ASN A 37 -2.23 0.93 3.03
CA ASN A 37 -2.82 0.09 4.07
C ASN A 37 -4.30 0.43 4.32
N CYS A 38 -4.67 1.71 4.35
CA CYS A 38 -6.05 2.11 4.55
C CYS A 38 -6.96 1.75 3.38
N GLU A 39 -6.48 1.92 2.15
CA GLU A 39 -7.22 1.48 0.96
C GLU A 39 -7.34 -0.06 0.91
N ALA A 40 -6.26 -0.78 1.24
CA ALA A 40 -6.28 -2.24 1.35
C ALA A 40 -7.24 -2.73 2.44
N TRP A 41 -7.34 -2.01 3.57
CA TRP A 41 -8.31 -2.31 4.61
C TRP A 41 -9.75 -2.13 4.11
N LEU A 42 -10.05 -1.01 3.44
CA LEU A 42 -11.38 -0.76 2.87
C LEU A 42 -11.76 -1.87 1.89
N LEU A 43 -10.88 -2.19 0.95
CA LEU A 43 -11.09 -3.24 -0.04
C LEU A 43 -11.34 -4.59 0.64
N SER A 44 -10.42 -5.02 1.50
CA SER A 44 -10.47 -6.34 2.15
C SER A 44 -11.69 -6.49 3.06
N ARG A 45 -12.11 -5.42 3.74
CA ARG A 45 -13.33 -5.40 4.55
C ARG A 45 -14.59 -5.61 3.70
N GLU A 46 -14.69 -4.95 2.55
CA GLU A 46 -15.84 -5.09 1.66
C GLU A 46 -15.84 -6.44 0.90
N VAL A 47 -14.67 -6.98 0.54
CA VAL A 47 -14.54 -8.35 0.00
C VAL A 47 -14.99 -9.39 1.03
N ALA A 48 -14.51 -9.28 2.28
CA ALA A 48 -14.91 -10.20 3.36
C ALA A 48 -16.42 -10.20 3.62
N ARG A 49 -17.11 -9.09 3.33
CA ARG A 49 -18.57 -8.93 3.42
C ARG A 49 -19.31 -9.22 2.12
N SER A 50 -18.60 -9.55 1.04
CA SER A 50 -19.16 -9.74 -0.32
C SER A 50 -20.02 -8.58 -0.79
N ARG A 51 -19.51 -7.37 -0.57
CA ARG A 51 -20.16 -6.11 -0.98
C ARG A 51 -19.58 -5.51 -2.26
N VAL A 52 -18.59 -6.17 -2.85
CA VAL A 52 -17.96 -5.78 -4.10
C VAL A 52 -17.99 -6.94 -5.09
N THR A 53 -17.91 -6.63 -6.38
CA THR A 53 -17.84 -7.65 -7.43
C THR A 53 -16.46 -8.29 -7.46
N THR A 54 -16.37 -9.52 -7.97
CA THR A 54 -15.10 -10.23 -8.19
C THR A 54 -14.12 -9.42 -9.04
N TYR A 55 -14.62 -8.79 -10.10
CA TYR A 55 -13.81 -7.97 -10.99
C TYR A 55 -13.23 -6.75 -10.25
N TYR A 56 -14.08 -6.00 -9.54
CA TYR A 56 -13.62 -4.86 -8.75
C TYR A 56 -12.57 -5.26 -7.72
N ALA A 57 -12.81 -6.37 -7.01
CA ALA A 57 -11.88 -6.88 -6.01
C ALA A 57 -10.50 -7.20 -6.61
N ARG A 58 -10.48 -7.85 -7.78
CA ARG A 58 -9.25 -8.22 -8.49
C ARG A 58 -8.45 -7.01 -8.95
N GLU A 59 -9.08 -6.06 -9.63
CA GLU A 59 -8.41 -4.88 -10.18
C GLU A 59 -7.88 -3.96 -9.07
N GLN A 60 -8.69 -3.72 -8.02
CA GLN A 60 -8.23 -2.90 -6.90
C GLN A 60 -7.12 -3.56 -6.10
N ALA A 61 -7.14 -4.89 -5.96
CA ALA A 61 -6.05 -5.62 -5.31
C ALA A 61 -4.76 -5.54 -6.13
N GLU A 62 -4.85 -5.61 -7.47
CA GLU A 62 -3.71 -5.47 -8.37
C GLU A 62 -3.09 -4.07 -8.30
N GLU A 63 -3.90 -3.02 -8.37
CA GLU A 63 -3.44 -1.64 -8.31
C GLU A 63 -2.67 -1.38 -7.00
N LEU A 64 -3.26 -1.75 -5.86
CA LEU A 64 -2.60 -1.59 -4.56
C LEU A 64 -1.36 -2.49 -4.43
N GLN A 65 -1.38 -3.70 -5.01
CA GLN A 65 -0.22 -4.59 -5.04
C GLN A 65 0.94 -3.93 -5.78
N ILE A 66 0.68 -3.33 -6.95
CA ILE A 66 1.68 -2.66 -7.80
C ILE A 66 2.25 -1.45 -7.06
N GLN A 67 1.39 -0.61 -6.47
CA GLN A 67 1.85 0.55 -5.68
C GLN A 67 2.77 0.11 -4.52
N ALA A 68 2.37 -0.90 -3.76
CA ALA A 68 3.16 -1.44 -2.66
C ALA A 68 4.49 -2.06 -3.16
N ALA A 69 4.48 -2.78 -4.29
CA ALA A 69 5.68 -3.35 -4.89
C ALA A 69 6.66 -2.27 -5.33
N ASN A 70 6.18 -1.24 -6.02
CA ASN A 70 6.99 -0.13 -6.51
C ASN A 70 7.65 0.63 -5.35
N LEU A 71 6.92 0.86 -4.25
CA LEU A 71 7.48 1.49 -3.06
C LEU A 71 8.54 0.62 -2.37
N ALA A 72 8.27 -0.69 -2.25
CA ALA A 72 9.23 -1.64 -1.70
C ALA A 72 10.54 -1.65 -2.52
N ASP A 73 10.42 -1.66 -3.85
CA ASP A 73 11.56 -1.62 -4.76
C ASP A 73 12.35 -0.30 -4.65
N ALA A 74 11.65 0.84 -4.66
CA ALA A 74 12.27 2.15 -4.50
C ALA A 74 13.06 2.25 -3.19
N LEU A 75 12.50 1.79 -2.07
CA LEU A 75 13.18 1.81 -0.76
C LEU A 75 14.40 0.88 -0.71
N ARG A 76 14.41 -0.22 -1.47
CA ARG A 76 15.56 -1.14 -1.53
C ARG A 76 16.75 -0.54 -2.30
N HIS A 77 16.46 0.23 -3.34
CA HIS A 77 17.49 0.70 -4.28
C HIS A 77 17.96 2.14 -4.01
N ARG A 78 17.15 2.98 -3.35
CA ARG A 78 17.54 4.37 -3.07
C ARG A 78 18.69 4.42 -2.07
N ARG A 79 19.69 5.26 -2.38
CA ARG A 79 20.76 5.61 -1.44
C ARG A 79 20.14 6.10 -0.14
N THR A 80 20.66 5.70 1.01
CA THR A 80 20.12 6.08 2.32
C THR A 80 21.16 6.89 3.10
N VAL A 81 20.72 7.92 3.84
CA VAL A 81 21.59 8.65 4.77
C VAL A 81 22.05 7.70 5.89
N ALA A 82 23.32 7.82 6.28
CA ALA A 82 23.91 7.02 7.35
C ALA A 82 23.04 7.02 8.62
N GLY A 83 22.77 5.84 9.16
CA GLY A 83 21.98 5.64 10.38
C GLY A 83 20.47 5.43 10.15
N LEU A 84 19.98 5.56 8.92
CA LEU A 84 18.58 5.28 8.57
C LEU A 84 18.35 3.93 7.89
N GLU A 85 19.41 3.20 7.51
CA GLU A 85 19.33 2.02 6.66
C GLU A 85 18.45 0.92 7.25
N ARG A 86 18.49 0.74 8.56
CA ARG A 86 17.62 -0.23 9.25
C ARG A 86 16.15 0.15 9.13
N HIS A 87 15.82 1.43 9.25
CA HIS A 87 14.44 1.91 9.14
C HIS A 87 13.94 1.84 7.70
N VAL A 88 14.79 2.21 6.73
CA VAL A 88 14.48 2.06 5.30
C VAL A 88 14.22 0.60 4.94
N ARG A 89 15.08 -0.33 5.40
CA ARG A 89 14.86 -1.78 5.19
C ARG A 89 13.58 -2.29 5.82
N ALA A 90 13.23 -1.81 7.02
CA ALA A 90 11.98 -2.18 7.68
C ALA A 90 10.77 -1.72 6.84
N ARG A 91 10.77 -0.48 6.34
CA ARG A 91 9.69 0.03 5.48
C ARG A 91 9.60 -0.70 4.14
N ALA A 92 10.74 -1.01 3.52
CA ALA A 92 10.77 -1.82 2.30
C ALA A 92 10.13 -3.20 2.53
N HIS A 93 10.44 -3.84 3.68
CA HIS A 93 9.87 -5.11 4.06
C HIS A 93 8.35 -5.01 4.33
N ASP A 94 7.89 -3.95 5.00
CA ASP A 94 6.47 -3.71 5.25
C ASP A 94 5.70 -3.57 3.92
N ALA A 95 6.21 -2.76 2.99
CA ALA A 95 5.62 -2.57 1.67
C ALA A 95 5.61 -3.87 0.84
N ALA A 96 6.71 -4.65 0.85
CA ALA A 96 6.77 -5.93 0.16
C ALA A 96 5.76 -6.95 0.74
N THR A 97 5.62 -6.96 2.06
CA THR A 97 4.65 -7.83 2.76
C THR A 97 3.21 -7.46 2.39
N LEU A 98 2.91 -6.16 2.31
CA LEU A 98 1.61 -5.66 1.87
C LEU A 98 1.32 -6.07 0.41
N SER A 99 2.27 -5.85 -0.49
CA SER A 99 2.17 -6.27 -1.89
C SER A 99 1.88 -7.76 -2.03
N SER A 100 2.61 -8.62 -1.32
CA SER A 100 2.37 -10.08 -1.35
C SER A 100 0.96 -10.47 -0.89
N ARG A 101 0.39 -9.77 0.10
CA ARG A 101 -0.98 -10.05 0.57
C ARG A 101 -2.03 -9.62 -0.44
N LEU A 102 -1.83 -8.46 -1.04
CA LEU A 102 -2.69 -7.94 -2.10
C LEU A 102 -2.63 -8.84 -3.33
N GLY A 103 -1.45 -9.37 -3.67
CA GLY A 103 -1.30 -10.38 -4.72
C GLY A 103 -2.11 -11.64 -4.48
N ARG A 104 -2.14 -12.16 -3.24
CA ARG A 104 -3.03 -13.29 -2.92
C ARG A 104 -4.51 -12.93 -3.08
N LEU A 105 -4.91 -11.71 -2.70
CA LEU A 105 -6.29 -11.25 -2.88
C LEU A 105 -6.62 -11.03 -4.35
N HIS A 106 -5.66 -10.59 -5.16
CA HIS A 106 -5.80 -10.48 -6.61
C HIS A 106 -5.97 -11.86 -7.28
N GLU A 107 -5.16 -12.84 -6.91
CA GLU A 107 -5.23 -14.22 -7.42
C GLU A 107 -6.52 -14.93 -6.99
N HIS A 108 -7.00 -14.62 -5.77
CA HIS A 108 -8.21 -15.21 -5.18
C HIS A 108 -9.19 -14.12 -4.69
N PRO A 109 -9.82 -13.36 -5.61
CA PRO A 109 -10.60 -12.15 -5.28
C PRO A 109 -11.90 -12.42 -4.52
N THR A 110 -12.31 -13.68 -4.43
CA THR A 110 -13.47 -14.12 -3.65
C THR A 110 -13.09 -14.80 -2.33
N ASP A 111 -11.80 -14.92 -2.00
CA ASP A 111 -11.34 -15.51 -0.75
C ASP A 111 -11.61 -14.58 0.44
N ARG A 112 -12.76 -14.81 1.09
CA ARG A 112 -13.21 -14.06 2.26
C ARG A 112 -12.32 -14.27 3.46
N HIS A 113 -11.66 -15.42 3.60
CA HIS A 113 -10.79 -15.71 4.73
C HIS A 113 -9.48 -14.92 4.60
N ALA A 114 -8.87 -14.92 3.40
CA ALA A 114 -7.71 -14.09 3.11
C ALA A 114 -8.04 -12.60 3.26
N ALA A 115 -9.20 -12.14 2.76
CA ALA A 115 -9.65 -10.77 2.93
C ALA A 115 -9.87 -10.40 4.41
N ARG A 116 -10.47 -11.29 5.21
CA ARG A 116 -10.65 -11.08 6.65
C ARG A 116 -9.31 -10.97 7.38
N ALA A 117 -8.39 -11.89 7.10
CA ALA A 117 -7.05 -11.88 7.69
C ALA A 117 -6.28 -10.59 7.36
N LEU A 118 -6.45 -10.08 6.13
CA LEU A 118 -5.87 -8.80 5.71
C LEU A 118 -6.51 -7.62 6.48
N ALA A 119 -7.85 -7.57 6.57
CA ALA A 119 -8.57 -6.51 7.28
C ALA A 119 -8.26 -6.47 8.80
N ASP A 120 -8.22 -7.63 9.47
CA ASP A 120 -8.02 -7.72 10.92
C ASP A 120 -6.60 -7.26 11.33
N ARG A 121 -5.60 -7.44 10.45
CA ARG A 121 -4.25 -6.91 10.69
C ARG A 121 -4.20 -5.39 10.74
N PHE A 122 -4.99 -4.70 9.92
CA PHE A 122 -5.03 -3.24 9.93
C PHE A 122 -5.72 -2.70 11.18
N LYS A 123 -6.73 -3.41 11.69
CA LYS A 123 -7.36 -3.08 12.97
C LYS A 123 -6.36 -3.17 14.13
N GLN A 124 -5.45 -4.15 14.11
CA GLN A 124 -4.40 -4.31 15.12
C GLN A 124 -3.31 -3.24 15.01
N ALA A 125 -3.06 -2.70 13.80
CA ALA A 125 -2.12 -1.62 13.59
C ALA A 125 -2.66 -0.24 14.00
N GLY A 126 -3.97 -0.11 14.25
CA GLY A 126 -4.63 1.13 14.70
C GLY A 126 -4.72 2.24 13.63
N SER A 127 -4.29 1.97 12.39
CA SER A 127 -4.01 3.02 11.41
C SER A 127 -5.22 3.50 10.59
N CYS A 128 -6.32 2.73 10.50
CA CYS A 128 -7.34 2.95 9.46
C CYS A 128 -8.79 2.66 9.90
N SER A 129 -9.07 2.51 11.20
CA SER A 129 -10.39 2.08 11.73
C SER A 129 -11.24 3.21 12.32
#